data_AF-H0A4R2-F1
#
_entry.id   AF-H0A4R2-F1
#
_cell.length_a   1.000
_cell.length_b   1.000
_cell.length_c   1.000
_cell.angle_alpha   90.00
_cell.angle_beta   90.00
_cell.angle_gamma   90.00
#
_symmetry.space_group_name_H-M   'P 1'
#
loop_
_entity.id
_entity.type
_entity.pdbx_description
1 polymer ?
#
loop_
_entity_poly.entity_id
_entity_poly.type
_entity_poly.pdbx_seq_one_letter_code
_entity_poly.pdbx_strand_id
1 'polypeptide(L)'
;MDAAKQRDIASKGGQSVPAAKRSFAQDPALAAEAGRKGGQSVQAESRSFSRNRELAAQAGRKGGQATQGNRSKAAATRATEPSE
;
A
#
# COMPACT_ATOMS: atom_id res chain seq x y z
N MET A 1 -21.08 -12.86 18.52
CA MET A 1 -19.65 -12.80 18.18
C MET A 1 -19.15 -11.39 18.40
N ASP A 2 -18.25 -11.18 19.36
CA ASP A 2 -17.67 -9.86 19.62
C ASP A 2 -16.73 -9.41 18.50
N ALA A 3 -16.89 -8.17 18.04
CA ALA A 3 -16.03 -7.58 16.99
C ALA A 3 -14.55 -7.57 17.40
N ALA A 4 -14.27 -7.41 18.70
CA ALA A 4 -12.91 -7.49 19.25
C ALA A 4 -12.32 -8.91 19.06
N LYS A 5 -13.11 -9.95 19.34
CA LYS A 5 -12.70 -11.35 19.17
C LYS A 5 -12.49 -11.70 17.70
N GLN A 6 -13.33 -11.18 16.80
CA GLN A 6 -13.16 -11.34 15.36
C GLN A 6 -11.88 -10.68 14.84
N ARG A 7 -11.56 -9.47 15.30
CA ARG A 7 -10.30 -8.79 14.95
C ARG A 7 -9.08 -9.53 15.46
N ASP A 8 -9.13 -10.04 16.69
CA ASP A 8 -8.03 -10.82 17.25
C ASP A 8 -7.75 -12.08 16.43
N ILE A 9 -8.81 -12.81 16.04
CA ILE A 9 -8.70 -13.99 15.16
C ILE A 9 -8.13 -13.61 13.78
N ALA A 10 -8.64 -12.53 13.17
CA ALA A 10 -8.16 -12.07 11.86
C ALA A 10 -6.69 -11.61 11.91
N SER A 11 -6.30 -10.91 12.98
CA SER A 11 -4.92 -10.45 13.19
C SER A 11 -3.96 -11.63 13.37
N LYS A 12 -4.34 -12.61 14.20
CA LYS A 12 -3.56 -13.84 14.41
C LYS A 12 -3.42 -14.65 13.12
N GLY A 13 -4.50 -14.81 12.35
CA GLY A 13 -4.47 -15.50 11.06
C GLY A 13 -3.51 -14.86 10.05
N GLY A 14 -3.47 -13.53 9.97
CA GLY A 14 -2.54 -12.80 9.11
C GLY A 14 -1.09 -12.84 9.59
N GLN A 15 -0.86 -12.87 10.91
CA GLN A 15 0.48 -12.98 11.49
C GLN A 15 1.11 -14.37 11.30
N SER A 16 0.31 -15.43 11.28
CA SER A 16 0.78 -16.80 11.07
C SER A 16 1.35 -17.06 9.67
N VAL A 17 1.04 -16.21 8.68
CA VAL A 17 1.61 -16.31 7.33
C VAL A 17 2.89 -15.45 7.26
N PRO A 18 4.06 -16.04 6.94
CA PRO A 18 5.30 -15.30 6.74
C PRO A 18 5.11 -14.16 5.75
N ALA A 19 5.75 -13.01 5.97
CA ALA A 19 5.56 -11.82 5.15
C ALA A 19 5.70 -12.09 3.64
N ALA A 20 6.69 -12.92 3.26
CA ALA A 20 6.94 -13.31 1.86
C ALA A 20 5.85 -14.20 1.23
N LYS A 21 5.02 -14.89 2.04
CA LYS A 21 3.95 -15.79 1.56
C LYS A 21 2.56 -15.16 1.66
N ARG A 22 2.45 -13.90 2.09
CA ARG A 22 1.15 -13.21 2.16
C ARG A 22 0.69 -12.88 0.74
N SER A 23 -0.60 -13.05 0.47
CA SER A 23 -1.19 -12.77 -0.86
C SER A 23 -0.87 -11.35 -1.36
N PHE A 24 -0.87 -10.37 -0.46
CA PHE A 24 -0.53 -8.97 -0.78
C PHE A 24 0.97 -8.73 -1.04
N ALA A 25 1.86 -9.58 -0.52
CA ALA A 25 3.28 -9.51 -0.82
C ALA A 25 3.64 -10.24 -2.13
N GLN A 26 2.87 -11.27 -2.47
CA GLN A 26 3.05 -12.05 -3.69
C GLN A 26 2.53 -11.31 -4.93
N ASP A 27 1.41 -10.60 -4.81
CA ASP A 27 0.80 -9.84 -5.90
C ASP A 27 0.63 -8.37 -5.50
N PRO A 28 1.55 -7.49 -5.96
CA PRO A 28 1.45 -6.05 -5.74
C PRO A 28 0.20 -5.40 -6.36
N ALA A 29 -0.32 -5.94 -7.46
CA ALA A 29 -1.51 -5.42 -8.10
C ALA A 29 -2.74 -5.72 -7.24
N LEU A 30 -2.87 -6.95 -6.73
CA LEU A 30 -3.90 -7.32 -5.76
C LEU A 30 -3.85 -6.45 -4.50
N ALA A 31 -2.65 -6.19 -3.98
CA ALA A 31 -2.47 -5.30 -2.83
C ALA A 31 -2.93 -3.87 -3.13
N ALA A 32 -2.57 -3.34 -4.30
CA ALA A 32 -2.99 -2.01 -4.73
C ALA A 32 -4.52 -1.92 -4.92
N GLU A 33 -5.14 -2.92 -5.54
CA GLU A 33 -6.59 -2.96 -5.73
C GLU A 33 -7.35 -3.10 -4.40
N ALA A 34 -6.91 -3.99 -3.52
CA ALA A 34 -7.49 -4.15 -2.19
C ALA A 34 -7.35 -2.86 -1.37
N GLY A 35 -6.18 -2.19 -1.43
CA GLY A 35 -5.96 -0.90 -0.80
C GLY A 35 -6.89 0.19 -1.36
N ARG A 36 -7.04 0.28 -2.69
CA ARG A 36 -7.94 1.23 -3.35
C ARG A 36 -9.39 1.01 -2.93
N LYS A 37 -9.86 -0.24 -2.99
CA LYS A 37 -11.24 -0.60 -2.61
C LYS A 37 -11.50 -0.34 -1.13
N GLY A 38 -10.54 -0.67 -0.25
CA GLY A 38 -10.62 -0.39 1.18
C GLY A 38 -10.75 1.11 1.48
N GLY A 39 -9.95 1.95 0.81
CA GLY A 39 -10.04 3.40 0.94
C GLY A 39 -11.33 4.00 0.40
N GLN A 40 -11.87 3.45 -0.68
CA GLN A 40 -13.16 3.86 -1.26
C GLN A 40 -14.35 3.55 -0.34
N SER A 41 -14.30 2.43 0.40
CA SER A 41 -15.35 2.02 1.33
C SER A 41 -15.50 2.97 2.52
N VAL A 42 -14.52 3.84 2.77
CA VAL A 42 -14.60 4.88 3.80
C VAL A 42 -15.25 6.13 3.19
N GLN A 43 -16.31 6.63 3.84
CA GLN A 43 -16.95 7.89 3.49
C GLN A 43 -15.92 9.02 3.41
N ALA A 44 -16.05 9.93 2.43
CA ALA A 44 -15.06 10.98 2.17
C ALA A 44 -14.73 11.83 3.42
N GLU A 45 -15.75 12.14 4.23
CA GLU A 45 -15.62 12.89 5.49
C GLU A 45 -14.85 12.13 6.58
N SER A 46 -14.94 10.80 6.58
CA SER A 46 -14.28 9.92 7.56
C SER A 46 -12.91 9.41 7.09
N ARG A 47 -12.45 9.79 5.90
CA ARG A 47 -11.13 9.39 5.40
C ARG A 47 -10.05 10.10 6.22
N SER A 48 -9.02 9.36 6.62
CA SER A 48 -7.83 9.93 7.28
C SER A 48 -7.21 11.08 6.48
N PHE A 49 -7.33 11.03 5.14
CA PHE A 49 -6.88 12.08 4.23
C PHE A 49 -7.60 13.43 4.41
N SER A 50 -8.89 13.39 4.73
CA SER A 50 -9.70 14.59 4.99
C SER A 50 -9.56 15.05 6.44
N ARG A 51 -9.38 14.10 7.36
CA ARG A 51 -9.38 14.36 8.81
C ARG A 51 -8.05 14.89 9.34
N ASN A 52 -6.91 14.44 8.79
CA ASN A 52 -5.59 14.92 9.18
C ASN A 52 -4.68 15.05 7.95
N ARG A 53 -4.48 16.30 7.52
CA ARG A 53 -3.68 16.65 6.34
C ARG A 53 -2.21 16.27 6.49
N GLU A 54 -1.64 16.32 7.69
CA GLU A 54 -0.25 15.95 7.93
C GLU A 54 -0.05 14.44 7.80
N LEU A 55 -0.95 13.64 8.38
CA LEU A 55 -0.92 12.18 8.26
C LEU A 55 -1.10 11.77 6.79
N ALA A 56 -2.01 12.43 6.08
CA ALA A 56 -2.23 12.27 4.65
C ALA A 56 -0.95 12.51 3.83
N ALA A 57 -0.27 13.63 4.11
CA ALA A 57 0.97 14.01 3.44
C ALA A 57 2.11 13.03 3.76
N GLN A 58 2.21 12.56 5.00
CA GLN A 58 3.21 11.54 5.39
C GLN A 58 2.96 10.22 4.67
N ALA A 59 1.72 9.74 4.64
CA ALA A 59 1.36 8.52 3.91
C ALA A 59 1.62 8.65 2.40
N GLY A 60 1.26 9.80 1.82
CA GLY A 60 1.53 10.13 0.42
C GLY A 60 3.02 10.16 0.10
N ARG A 61 3.84 10.80 0.95
CA ARG A 61 5.32 10.80 0.80
C ARG A 61 5.89 9.39 0.85
N LYS A 62 5.48 8.58 1.84
CA LYS A 62 5.95 7.18 1.96
C LYS A 62 5.59 6.35 0.73
N GLY A 63 4.37 6.49 0.21
CA GLY A 63 3.93 5.82 -1.02
C GLY A 63 4.68 6.29 -2.28
N GLY A 64 4.91 7.60 -2.38
CA GLY A 64 5.67 8.22 -3.48
C GLY A 64 7.16 7.82 -3.48
N GLN A 65 7.78 7.70 -2.31
CA GLN A 65 9.17 7.27 -2.18
C GLN A 65 9.40 5.85 -2.74
N ALA A 66 8.46 4.93 -2.51
CA ALA A 66 8.53 3.58 -3.07
C ALA A 66 8.51 3.57 -4.61
N THR A 67 7.85 4.55 -5.24
CA THR A 67 7.79 4.68 -6.71
C THR A 67 8.92 5.50 -7.30
N GLN A 68 9.44 6.48 -6.55
CA GLN A 68 10.57 7.32 -6.99
C GLN A 68 11.86 6.52 -7.14
N GLY A 69 12.19 5.62 -6.19
CA GLY A 69 13.37 4.77 -6.30
C GLY A 69 13.39 3.89 -7.55
N ASN A 70 12.21 3.43 -8.01
CA ASN A 70 12.08 2.64 -9.22
C ASN A 70 12.11 3.49 -10.49
N ARG A 71 11.54 4.71 -10.46
CA ARG A 71 11.62 5.67 -11.59
C ARG A 71 13.02 6.20 -11.84
N SER A 72 13.80 6.49 -10.79
CA SER A 72 15.20 6.91 -10.96
C SER A 72 16.05 5.79 -11.57
N LYS A 73 15.76 4.52 -11.24
CA LYS A 73 16.43 3.36 -11.85
C LYS A 73 16.02 3.17 -13.33
N ALA A 74 14.73 3.31 -13.64
CA ALA A 74 14.22 3.22 -15.01
C ALA A 74 14.64 4.42 -15.91
N ALA A 75 14.81 5.61 -15.33
CA ALA A 75 15.32 6.78 -16.02
C ALA A 75 16.83 6.66 -16.30
N ALA A 76 17.60 6.07 -15.37
CA ALA A 76 19.02 5.81 -15.57
C ALA A 76 19.27 4.77 -16.67
N THR A 77 18.49 3.69 -16.75
CA THR A 77 18.64 2.69 -17.83
C THR A 77 18.34 3.27 -19.20
N ARG A 78 17.30 4.11 -19.31
CA ARG A 78 16.92 4.78 -20.57
C ARG A 78 17.94 5.81 -21.07
N ALA A 79 18.77 6.35 -20.19
CA ALA A 79 19.83 7.30 -20.56
C ALA A 79 21.10 6.59 -21.07
N THR A 80 21.17 5.25 -21.03
CA THR A 80 22.36 4.47 -21.41
C THR A 80 22.19 3.64 -22.68
N GLU A 81 21.03 3.66 -23.33
CA GLU A 81 20.83 3.03 -24.65
C GLU A 81 21.21 4.02 -25.76
N PRO A 82 22.31 3.78 -26.52
CA PRO A 82 22.59 4.55 -27.72
C PRO A 82 21.52 4.21 -28.77
N SER A 83 20.89 5.24 -29.34
CA SER A 83 20.05 5.09 -30.52
C SER A 83 20.92 4.59 -31.68
N GLU A 84 20.66 3.36 -32.15
CA GLU A 84 21.05 2.92 -33.50
C GLU A 84 20.18 3.61 -34.57
#